data_AF-A0A2V9MMQ0-F1
#
_entry.id   AF-A0A2V9MMQ0-F1
#
_cell.length_a   1.000
_cell.length_b   1.000
_cell.length_c   1.000
_cell.angle_alpha   90.00
_cell.angle_beta   90.00
_cell.angle_gamma   90.00
#
_symmetry.space_group_name_H-M   'P 1'
#
loop_
_entity.id
_entity.type
_entity.pdbx_description
1 polymer ?
#
loop_
_entity_poly.entity_id
_entity_poly.type
_entity_poly.pdbx_seq_one_letter_code
_entity_poly.pdbx_strand_id
1 'polypeptide(L)'
;MAASVVTYGSDQKKSVILIFADGRQQTFALTDVSRIEFKDAAIIVFKDGRQKTFSLSEVARIEFEPAGSNEPQFGRNHYLGKWEVGDGAGSHFFITLEADGNARKTIGSNHGTWTVVNGEARISWDDGWHDAIRKAGSKHEKVAFEPGRSFTDEPSNVTDAKNTNPQPI
;
A
#
# COMPACT_ATOMS: atom_id res chain seq x y z
N MET A 1 -20.90 -31.10 -28.58
CA MET A 1 -20.82 -30.18 -27.44
C MET A 1 -19.41 -29.61 -27.42
N ALA A 2 -19.26 -28.28 -27.56
CA ALA A 2 -17.97 -27.61 -27.52
C ALA A 2 -17.58 -27.33 -26.06
N ALA A 3 -16.40 -27.77 -25.65
CA ALA A 3 -15.82 -27.41 -24.36
C ALA A 3 -15.17 -26.02 -24.48
N SER A 4 -15.68 -25.07 -23.70
CA SER A 4 -15.11 -23.74 -23.57
C SER A 4 -13.72 -23.84 -22.94
N VAL A 5 -12.68 -23.48 -23.71
CA VAL A 5 -11.35 -23.25 -23.17
C VAL A 5 -11.38 -21.90 -22.46
N VAL A 6 -11.31 -21.92 -21.12
CA VAL A 6 -11.05 -20.72 -20.34
C VAL A 6 -9.56 -20.42 -20.47
N THR A 7 -9.23 -19.47 -21.35
CA THR A 7 -7.90 -18.87 -21.40
C THR A 7 -7.74 -17.98 -20.17
N TYR A 8 -6.97 -18.45 -19.17
CA TYR A 8 -6.52 -17.59 -18.08
C TYR A 8 -5.61 -16.52 -18.67
N GLY A 9 -6.03 -15.26 -18.54
CA GLY A 9 -5.29 -14.11 -19.00
C GLY A 9 -3.86 -14.09 -18.44
N SER A 10 -2.93 -13.84 -19.35
CA SER A 10 -1.49 -13.65 -19.18
C SER A 10 -1.05 -13.04 -17.84
N ASP A 11 -0.11 -13.73 -17.19
CA ASP A 11 1.10 -13.17 -16.56
C ASP A 11 0.94 -11.77 -15.95
N GLN A 12 0.61 -11.71 -14.66
CA GLN A 12 0.66 -10.44 -13.91
C GLN A 12 2.09 -9.89 -14.03
N LYS A 13 2.29 -8.75 -14.71
CA LYS A 13 3.64 -8.25 -14.99
C LYS A 13 4.11 -7.36 -13.83
N LYS A 14 5.10 -7.84 -13.07
CA LYS A 14 5.89 -6.98 -12.17
C LYS A 14 6.53 -5.88 -13.02
N SER A 15 6.44 -4.62 -12.62
CA SER A 15 7.01 -3.50 -13.38
C SER A 15 7.85 -2.57 -12.52
N VAL A 16 8.88 -1.98 -13.12
CA VAL A 16 9.58 -0.79 -12.63
C VAL A 16 9.10 0.38 -13.47
N ILE A 17 8.63 1.44 -12.84
CA ILE A 17 8.12 2.63 -13.50
C ILE A 17 9.03 3.80 -13.14
N LEU A 18 9.64 4.41 -14.14
CA LEU A 18 10.36 5.67 -14.00
C LEU A 18 9.41 6.82 -14.34
N ILE A 19 9.24 7.74 -13.41
CA ILE A 19 8.46 8.96 -13.59
C ILE A 19 9.46 10.12 -13.74
N PHE A 20 9.35 10.83 -14.85
CA PHE A 20 10.21 11.95 -15.18
C PHE A 20 9.64 13.28 -14.64
N ALA A 21 10.51 14.27 -14.45
CA ALA A 21 10.15 15.61 -13.98
C ALA A 21 9.21 16.34 -14.96
N ASP A 22 9.24 15.98 -16.24
CA ASP A 22 8.32 16.46 -17.28
C ASP A 22 6.94 15.76 -17.27
N GLY A 23 6.72 14.82 -16.35
CA GLY A 23 5.49 14.03 -16.23
C GLY A 23 5.44 12.79 -17.14
N ARG A 24 6.43 12.59 -18.01
CA ARG A 24 6.54 11.36 -18.81
C ARG A 24 6.78 10.17 -17.90
N GLN A 25 6.40 8.98 -18.37
CA GLN A 25 6.65 7.72 -17.68
C GLN A 25 7.33 6.73 -18.62
N GLN A 26 8.20 5.88 -18.04
CA GLN A 26 8.76 4.74 -18.75
C GLN A 26 8.69 3.49 -17.89
N THR A 27 8.04 2.47 -18.43
CA THR A 27 7.79 1.20 -17.75
C THR A 27 8.75 0.13 -18.26
N PHE A 28 9.27 -0.67 -17.33
CA PHE A 28 10.12 -1.83 -17.59
C PHE A 28 9.52 -3.04 -16.89
N ALA A 29 9.45 -4.19 -17.58
CA ALA A 29 9.07 -5.42 -16.91
C ALA A 29 10.18 -5.81 -15.94
N LEU A 30 9.85 -6.06 -14.67
CA LEU A 30 10.80 -6.49 -13.65
C LEU A 30 11.43 -7.85 -14.01
N THR A 31 10.74 -8.66 -14.82
CA THR A 31 11.29 -9.91 -15.37
C THR A 31 12.54 -9.67 -16.20
N ASP A 32 12.67 -8.48 -16.80
CA ASP A 32 13.76 -8.13 -17.70
C ASP A 32 14.87 -7.37 -16.96
N VAL A 33 14.59 -6.81 -15.78
CA VAL A 33 15.54 -6.05 -14.98
C VAL A 33 16.42 -7.00 -14.15
N SER A 34 17.74 -6.83 -14.25
CA SER A 34 18.73 -7.53 -13.43
C SER A 34 19.04 -6.76 -12.16
N ARG A 35 19.34 -5.45 -12.28
CA ARG A 35 19.61 -4.55 -11.15
C ARG A 35 19.42 -3.09 -11.56
N ILE A 36 19.29 -2.22 -10.57
CA ILE A 36 19.30 -0.77 -10.74
C ILE A 36 20.52 -0.25 -9.99
N GLU A 37 21.40 0.48 -10.67
CA GLU A 37 22.56 1.14 -10.07
C GLU A 37 22.29 2.65 -9.98
N PHE A 38 22.66 3.26 -8.86
CA PHE A 38 22.68 4.70 -8.68
C PHE A 38 24.11 5.15 -8.52
N LYS A 39 24.57 5.96 -9.47
CA LYS A 39 25.85 6.66 -9.40
C LYS A 39 25.55 8.15 -9.62
N ASP A 40 26.19 8.75 -10.59
CA ASP A 40 25.91 10.05 -11.19
C ASP A 40 24.67 10.01 -12.12
N ALA A 41 24.10 8.82 -12.35
CA ALA A 41 22.86 8.58 -13.07
C ALA A 41 22.09 7.40 -12.45
N ALA A 42 20.80 7.27 -12.78
CA ALA A 42 20.05 6.04 -12.56
C ALA A 42 20.28 5.10 -13.75
N ILE A 43 20.80 3.90 -13.51
CA ILE A 43 21.15 2.91 -14.55
C ILE A 43 20.33 1.65 -14.34
N ILE A 44 19.46 1.33 -15.30
CA ILE A 44 18.72 0.07 -15.33
C ILE A 44 19.54 -0.93 -16.13
N VAL A 45 20.00 -1.99 -15.47
CA VAL A 45 20.72 -3.10 -16.09
C VAL A 45 19.73 -4.23 -16.34
N PHE A 46 19.60 -4.65 -17.60
CA PHE A 46 18.71 -5.73 -18.02
C PHE A 46 19.41 -7.09 -17.95
N LYS A 47 18.64 -8.17 -17.82
CA LYS A 47 19.16 -9.54 -17.77
C LYS A 47 19.83 -9.99 -19.07
N ASP A 48 19.47 -9.36 -20.20
CA ASP A 48 20.14 -9.55 -21.49
C ASP A 48 21.46 -8.77 -21.61
N GLY A 49 21.90 -8.08 -20.55
CA GLY A 49 23.13 -7.31 -20.51
C GLY A 49 23.00 -5.88 -21.05
N ARG A 50 21.87 -5.50 -21.64
CA ARG A 50 21.63 -4.10 -22.03
C ARG A 50 21.57 -3.21 -20.80
N GLN A 51 21.83 -1.93 -21.00
CA GLN A 51 21.69 -0.91 -19.98
C GLN A 51 20.93 0.29 -20.52
N LYS A 52 20.14 0.93 -19.66
CA LYS A 52 19.57 2.26 -19.93
C LYS A 52 19.95 3.20 -18.80
N THR A 53 20.41 4.38 -19.19
CA THR A 53 20.90 5.42 -18.28
C THR A 53 19.94 6.60 -18.31
N PHE A 54 19.61 7.13 -17.13
CA PHE A 54 18.72 8.27 -16.94
C PHE A 54 19.41 9.31 -16.07
N SER A 55 19.36 10.58 -16.48
CA SER A 55 19.85 11.67 -15.65
C SER A 55 19.01 11.77 -14.38
N LEU A 56 19.65 11.88 -13.21
CA LEU A 56 18.94 12.09 -11.94
C LEU A 56 18.17 13.42 -11.93
N SER A 57 18.59 14.42 -12.71
CA SER A 57 17.87 15.69 -12.84
C SER A 57 16.53 15.55 -13.57
N GLU A 58 16.36 14.50 -14.35
CA GLU A 58 15.14 14.26 -15.13
C GLU A 58 14.22 13.24 -14.45
N VAL A 59 14.71 12.45 -13.49
CA VAL A 59 13.93 11.43 -12.79
C VAL A 59 13.31 12.05 -11.54
N ALA A 60 11.97 12.13 -11.52
CA ALA A 60 11.22 12.61 -10.36
C ALA A 60 11.09 11.52 -9.28
N ARG A 61 10.76 10.27 -9.67
CA ARG A 61 10.69 9.12 -8.77
C ARG A 61 10.69 7.78 -9.53
N ILE A 62 10.96 6.70 -8.81
CA ILE A 62 10.90 5.31 -9.30
C ILE A 62 9.88 4.55 -8.48
N GLU A 63 8.92 3.91 -9.14
CA GLU A 63 7.88 3.09 -8.54
C GLU A 63 8.05 1.61 -8.94
N PHE A 64 7.62 0.70 -8.07
CA PHE A 64 7.64 -0.74 -8.32
C PHE A 64 6.22 -1.29 -8.21
N GLU A 65 5.71 -1.85 -9.30
CA GLU A 65 4.46 -2.59 -9.30
C GLU A 65 4.76 -4.08 -9.14
N PRO A 66 4.44 -4.72 -7.99
CA PRO A 66 4.54 -6.16 -7.89
C PRO A 66 3.43 -6.84 -8.73
N ALA A 67 3.78 -7.88 -9.49
CA ALA A 67 2.83 -8.88 -9.98
C ALA A 67 2.12 -9.41 -8.76
N GLY A 68 0.80 -9.24 -8.76
CA GLY A 68 0.01 -9.54 -7.59
C GLY A 68 -0.78 -8.38 -7.03
N SER A 69 -0.75 -7.15 -7.56
CA SER A 69 -1.91 -6.26 -7.31
C SER A 69 -3.12 -6.66 -8.17
N ASN A 70 -3.48 -7.95 -8.10
CA ASN A 70 -4.86 -8.40 -8.35
C ASN A 70 -5.73 -8.15 -7.10
N GLU A 71 -5.14 -7.81 -5.96
CA GLU A 71 -5.89 -7.13 -4.90
C GLU A 71 -6.24 -5.73 -5.42
N PRO A 72 -7.52 -5.34 -5.43
CA PRO A 72 -7.90 -3.98 -5.73
C PRO A 72 -7.05 -3.05 -4.86
N GLN A 73 -6.23 -2.20 -5.49
CA GLN A 73 -5.58 -1.13 -4.73
C GLN A 73 -6.68 -0.20 -4.27
N PHE A 74 -7.12 -0.42 -3.04
CA PHE A 74 -8.19 0.34 -2.43
C PHE A 74 -7.72 1.78 -2.26
N GLY A 75 -8.24 2.66 -3.09
CA GLY A 75 -7.98 4.09 -2.99
C GLY A 75 -8.49 4.65 -1.66
N ARG A 76 -8.09 5.88 -1.34
CA ARG A 76 -8.45 6.57 -0.10
C ARG A 76 -9.94 6.45 0.27
N ASN A 77 -10.82 6.60 -0.72
CA ASN A 77 -12.28 6.54 -0.52
C ASN A 77 -12.77 5.20 0.06
N HIS A 78 -12.08 4.10 -0.24
CA HIS A 78 -12.44 2.78 0.29
C HIS A 78 -12.34 2.71 1.82
N TYR A 79 -11.40 3.46 2.39
CA TYR A 79 -11.10 3.44 3.82
C TYR A 79 -11.84 4.50 4.62
N LEU A 80 -12.53 5.44 3.96
CA LEU A 80 -13.26 6.49 4.65
C LEU A 80 -14.36 5.93 5.57
N GLY A 81 -14.58 6.64 6.67
CA GLY A 81 -15.66 6.37 7.60
C GLY A 81 -15.19 5.69 8.88
N LYS A 82 -16.14 5.04 9.55
CA LYS A 82 -15.99 4.53 10.91
C LYS A 82 -15.80 3.02 10.92
N TRP A 83 -14.69 2.57 11.48
CA TRP A 83 -14.28 1.19 11.60
C TRP A 83 -14.39 0.70 13.03
N GLU A 84 -15.05 -0.43 13.23
CA GLU A 84 -15.00 -1.21 14.47
C GLU A 84 -13.79 -2.15 14.39
N VAL A 85 -12.95 -2.13 15.41
CA VAL A 85 -11.68 -2.88 15.46
C VAL A 85 -11.46 -3.44 16.87
N GLY A 86 -10.62 -4.47 17.00
CA GLY A 86 -10.24 -5.04 18.30
C GLY A 86 -9.08 -4.28 18.97
N ASP A 87 -9.07 -4.28 20.31
CA ASP A 87 -7.96 -3.74 21.12
C ASP A 87 -6.81 -4.72 21.35
N GLY A 88 -6.98 -5.99 20.95
CA GLY A 88 -6.02 -7.08 21.19
C GLY A 88 -6.17 -7.77 22.56
N ALA A 89 -6.98 -7.23 23.46
CA ALA A 89 -7.33 -7.80 24.77
C ALA A 89 -8.74 -8.42 24.81
N GLY A 90 -9.47 -8.37 23.69
CA GLY A 90 -10.80 -8.98 23.52
C GLY A 90 -11.96 -7.98 23.56
N SER A 91 -11.68 -6.68 23.68
CA SER A 91 -12.69 -5.62 23.53
C SER A 91 -12.59 -4.96 22.15
N HIS A 92 -13.62 -4.18 21.81
CA HIS A 92 -13.67 -3.41 20.57
C HIS A 92 -13.65 -1.91 20.83
N PHE A 93 -13.09 -1.17 19.88
CA PHE A 93 -13.13 0.28 19.83
C PHE A 93 -13.33 0.76 18.39
N PHE A 94 -13.49 2.07 18.21
CA PHE A 94 -13.71 2.65 16.90
C PHE A 94 -12.54 3.51 16.44
N ILE A 95 -12.22 3.39 15.16
CA ILE A 95 -11.34 4.29 14.41
C ILE A 95 -12.20 5.00 13.35
N THR A 96 -12.07 6.32 13.21
CA THR A 96 -12.71 7.10 12.15
C THR A 96 -11.64 7.70 11.25
N LEU A 97 -11.73 7.44 9.95
CA LEU A 97 -10.83 7.97 8.93
C LEU A 97 -11.54 9.06 8.13
N GLU A 98 -11.08 10.30 8.30
CA GLU A 98 -11.68 11.50 7.71
C GLU A 98 -11.04 11.83 6.35
N ALA A 99 -11.79 12.45 5.44
CA ALA A 99 -11.34 12.71 4.07
C ALA A 99 -10.14 13.66 3.96
N ASP A 100 -9.96 14.53 4.94
CA ASP A 100 -8.83 15.45 5.03
C ASP A 100 -7.52 14.78 5.45
N GLY A 101 -7.57 13.55 5.98
CA GLY A 101 -6.40 12.81 6.47
C GLY A 101 -6.27 12.77 7.97
N ASN A 102 -7.23 13.34 8.70
CA ASN A 102 -7.32 13.16 10.15
C ASN A 102 -7.90 11.79 10.49
N ALA A 103 -7.43 11.24 11.61
CA ALA A 103 -7.93 10.01 12.19
C ALA A 103 -8.33 10.25 13.64
N ARG A 104 -9.39 9.57 14.08
CA ARG A 104 -9.85 9.60 15.49
C ARG A 104 -10.03 8.19 16.01
N LYS A 105 -9.72 7.96 17.29
CA LYS A 105 -10.06 6.72 17.98
C LYS A 105 -10.80 6.98 19.29
N THR A 106 -11.57 6.01 19.75
CA THR A 106 -12.38 6.12 20.98
C THR A 106 -11.64 5.69 22.25
N ILE A 107 -10.36 5.34 22.16
CA ILE A 107 -9.49 4.95 23.27
C ILE A 107 -8.12 5.63 23.15
N GLY A 108 -7.42 5.88 24.27
CA GLY A 108 -6.09 6.49 24.24
C GLY A 108 -6.09 7.92 23.66
N SER A 109 -5.05 8.30 22.91
CA SER A 109 -5.05 9.57 22.19
C SER A 109 -6.19 9.62 21.17
N ASN A 110 -6.97 10.69 21.15
CA ASN A 110 -8.14 10.74 20.28
C ASN A 110 -7.84 11.23 18.85
N HIS A 111 -6.57 11.53 18.54
CA HIS A 111 -6.17 12.18 17.30
C HIS A 111 -4.92 11.54 16.69
N GLY A 112 -4.89 11.53 15.35
CA GLY A 112 -3.79 11.09 14.52
C GLY A 112 -4.02 11.47 13.07
N THR A 113 -3.15 11.01 12.19
CA THR A 113 -3.27 11.20 10.73
C THR A 113 -3.20 9.87 9.99
N TRP A 114 -3.74 9.83 8.78
CA TRP A 114 -3.72 8.61 7.97
C TRP A 114 -3.53 8.87 6.48
N THR A 115 -3.01 7.86 5.80
CA THR A 115 -2.82 7.84 4.34
C THR A 115 -2.93 6.41 3.82
N VAL A 116 -3.07 6.23 2.50
CA VAL A 116 -3.02 4.91 1.87
C VAL A 116 -1.63 4.65 1.32
N VAL A 117 -1.03 3.52 1.71
CA VAL A 117 0.25 3.05 1.19
C VAL A 117 0.09 1.59 0.78
N ASN A 118 0.38 1.27 -0.49
CA ASN A 118 0.27 -0.09 -1.03
C ASN A 118 -1.11 -0.74 -0.81
N GLY A 119 -2.18 0.06 -0.86
CA GLY A 119 -3.55 -0.42 -0.64
C GLY A 119 -3.92 -0.66 0.83
N GLU A 120 -3.12 -0.21 1.79
CA GLU A 120 -3.43 -0.24 3.23
C GLU A 120 -3.65 1.17 3.75
N ALA A 121 -4.67 1.39 4.59
CA ALA A 121 -4.80 2.64 5.33
C ALA A 121 -3.86 2.61 6.54
N ARG A 122 -2.79 3.38 6.49
CA ARG A 122 -1.79 3.52 7.57
C ARG A 122 -2.09 4.76 8.39
N ILE A 123 -2.18 4.57 9.71
CA ILE A 123 -2.60 5.55 10.69
C ILE A 123 -1.45 5.76 11.67
N SER A 124 -1.08 7.02 11.90
CA SER A 124 -0.11 7.41 12.92
C SER A 124 -0.82 8.23 13.98
N TRP A 125 -0.81 7.74 15.21
CA TRP A 125 -1.45 8.38 16.34
C TRP A 125 -0.47 9.32 17.06
N ASP A 126 -0.99 10.37 17.68
CA ASP A 126 -0.16 11.35 18.40
C ASP A 126 0.51 10.77 19.66
N ASP A 127 0.03 9.62 20.15
CA ASP A 127 0.66 8.86 21.25
C ASP A 127 1.79 7.94 20.78
N GLY A 128 2.17 8.02 19.50
CA GLY A 128 3.24 7.24 18.89
C GLY A 128 2.84 5.84 18.44
N TRP A 129 1.61 5.40 18.71
CA TRP A 129 1.10 4.15 18.14
C TRP A 129 0.87 4.28 16.64
N HIS A 130 1.00 3.15 15.95
CA HIS A 130 0.60 3.04 14.55
C HIS A 130 -0.43 1.93 14.38
N ASP A 131 -1.44 2.17 13.54
CA ASP A 131 -2.40 1.15 13.11
C ASP A 131 -2.43 1.09 11.57
N ALA A 132 -2.63 -0.10 11.00
CA ALA A 132 -2.93 -0.28 9.59
C ALA A 132 -4.23 -1.06 9.42
N ILE A 133 -5.16 -0.53 8.62
CA ILE A 133 -6.35 -1.25 8.17
C ILE A 133 -6.09 -1.78 6.76
N ARG A 134 -6.07 -3.10 6.60
CA ARG A 134 -5.73 -3.76 5.34
C ARG A 134 -6.75 -4.82 4.94
N LYS A 135 -6.78 -5.17 3.66
CA LYS A 135 -7.55 -6.30 3.17
C LYS A 135 -6.82 -7.61 3.49
N ALA A 136 -7.55 -8.60 4.01
CA ALA A 136 -7.07 -9.96 4.21
C ALA A 136 -8.10 -10.93 3.63
N GLY A 137 -7.85 -11.41 2.40
CA GLY A 137 -8.81 -12.22 1.66
C GLY A 137 -10.15 -11.49 1.46
N SER A 138 -11.25 -12.05 1.95
CA SER A 138 -12.59 -11.42 1.88
C SER A 138 -12.91 -10.46 3.03
N LYS A 139 -12.05 -10.33 4.04
CA LYS A 139 -12.24 -9.44 5.20
C LYS A 139 -11.24 -8.28 5.26
N HIS A 140 -11.36 -7.46 6.30
CA HIS A 140 -10.37 -6.46 6.68
C HIS A 140 -9.84 -6.77 8.07
N GLU A 141 -8.59 -6.40 8.32
CA GLU A 141 -7.92 -6.54 9.61
C GLU A 141 -7.30 -5.21 10.03
N LYS A 142 -7.22 -4.98 11.33
CA LYS A 142 -6.39 -3.95 11.97
C LYS A 142 -5.11 -4.59 12.47
N VAL A 143 -3.97 -4.07 12.03
CA VAL A 143 -2.63 -4.40 12.51
C VAL A 143 -2.11 -3.24 13.34
N ALA A 144 -1.71 -3.48 14.58
CA ALA A 144 -1.24 -2.44 15.49
C ALA A 144 0.24 -2.58 15.82
N PHE A 145 0.93 -1.46 15.97
CA PHE A 145 2.34 -1.36 16.31
C PHE A 145 2.52 -0.38 17.47
N GLU A 146 3.18 -0.84 18.52
CA GLU A 146 3.49 -0.03 19.70
C GLU A 146 4.45 1.13 19.38
N PRO A 147 4.52 2.16 20.25
CA PRO A 147 5.38 3.32 20.04
C PRO A 147 6.83 2.93 19.81
N GLY A 148 7.43 3.53 18.77
CA GLY A 148 8.79 3.24 18.35
C GLY A 148 8.93 2.10 17.34
N ARG A 149 7.86 1.35 17.05
CA ARG A 149 7.85 0.38 15.94
C ARG A 149 7.32 1.01 14.65
N SER A 150 7.90 0.60 13.54
CA SER A 150 7.48 0.95 12.19
C SER A 150 6.44 -0.05 11.64
N PHE A 151 5.77 0.34 10.55
CA PHE A 151 4.82 -0.52 9.83
C PHE A 151 5.44 -1.79 9.20
N THR A 152 6.76 -1.93 9.22
CA THR A 152 7.48 -3.11 8.70
C THR A 152 7.99 -4.04 9.80
N ASP A 153 7.86 -3.65 11.06
CA ASP A 153 8.24 -4.47 12.20
C ASP A 153 7.17 -5.52 12.52
N GLU A 154 7.46 -6.41 13.48
CA GLU A 154 6.45 -7.34 13.97
C GLU A 154 5.32 -6.60 14.68
N PRO A 155 4.05 -6.88 14.34
CA PRO A 155 2.91 -6.19 14.94
C PRO A 155 2.70 -6.59 16.40
N SER A 156 2.28 -5.64 17.21
CA SER A 156 1.89 -5.85 18.61
C SER A 156 0.58 -6.62 18.73
N ASN A 157 -0.36 -6.43 17.79
CA ASN A 157 -1.55 -7.28 17.65
C ASN A 157 -2.14 -7.18 16.23
N VAL A 158 -2.89 -8.21 15.85
CA VAL A 158 -3.72 -8.24 14.64
C VAL A 158 -5.13 -8.65 15.04
N THR A 159 -6.14 -7.90 14.58
CA THR A 159 -7.55 -8.11 14.92
C THR A 159 -8.43 -7.89 13.70
N ASP A 160 -9.67 -8.38 13.71
CA ASP A 160 -10.64 -8.06 12.66
C ASP A 160 -10.94 -6.55 12.61
N ALA A 161 -11.21 -6.03 11.41
CA ALA A 161 -11.69 -4.67 11.18
C ALA A 161 -12.97 -4.69 10.34
N LYS A 162 -13.98 -3.92 10.75
CA LYS A 162 -15.26 -3.84 10.06
C LYS A 162 -15.67 -2.39 9.87
N ASN A 163 -15.85 -1.97 8.62
CA ASN A 163 -16.43 -0.65 8.35
C ASN A 163 -17.93 -0.67 8.72
N THR A 164 -18.30 0.18 9.68
CA THR A 164 -19.66 0.32 10.22
C THR A 164 -20.43 1.48 9.60
N ASN A 165 -19.76 2.34 8.85
CA ASN A 165 -20.38 3.45 8.13
C ASN A 165 -19.64 3.70 6.80
N PRO A 166 -19.79 2.81 5.81
CA PRO A 166 -19.20 3.01 4.50
C PRO A 166 -19.87 4.22 3.84
N GLN A 167 -19.10 5.25 3.50
CA GLN A 167 -19.60 6.30 2.60
C GLN A 167 -19.70 5.72 1.18
N PRO A 168 -20.80 5.98 0.44
CA PRO A 168 -20.89 5.58 -0.97
C PRO A 168 -19.74 6.22 -1.77
N ILE A 169 -19.08 5.41 -2.58
CA ILE A 169 -18.10 5.83 -3.60
C ILE A 169 -18.78 6.52 -4.79
#